data_AF-A0A4U9WMX6-F1
#
_entry.id   AF-A0A4U9WMX6-F1
#
_cell.length_a   1.000
_cell.length_b   1.000
_cell.length_c   1.000
_cell.angle_alpha   90.00
_cell.angle_beta   90.00
_cell.angle_gamma   90.00
#
_symmetry.space_group_name_H-M   'P 1'
#
loop_
_entity.id
_entity.type
_entity.pdbx_description
1 polymer ?
#
loop_
_entity_poly.entity_id
_entity_poly.type
_entity_poly.pdbx_seq_one_letter_code
_entity_poly.pdbx_strand_id
1 'polypeptide(L)' 'MKIGDTIQVRLTCKKKIRKPQKTAEDRPHGVVVWDVQVLNQHQQAVALYSILTLVARQEGDFNTVH' A
#
# COMPACT_ATOMS: atom_id res chain seq x y z
N MET A 1 -4.13 5.18 -23.22
CA MET A 1 -4.97 3.96 -23.27
C MET A 1 -5.99 4.13 -24.38
N LYS A 2 -6.30 3.04 -25.07
CA LYS A 2 -7.33 2.97 -26.10
C LYS A 2 -8.39 1.94 -25.70
N ILE A 3 -9.59 2.08 -26.23
CA ILE A 3 -10.65 1.07 -26.07
C ILE A 3 -10.14 -0.24 -26.67
N GLY A 4 -10.26 -1.34 -25.93
CA GLY A 4 -9.74 -2.66 -26.30
C GLY A 4 -8.36 -2.99 -25.73
N ASP A 5 -7.66 -2.05 -25.07
CA ASP A 5 -6.41 -2.39 -24.36
C ASP A 5 -6.71 -3.30 -23.16
N THR A 6 -5.90 -4.34 -22.99
CA THR A 6 -5.87 -5.12 -21.74
C THR A 6 -4.86 -4.51 -20.80
N ILE A 7 -5.27 -4.26 -19.55
CA ILE A 7 -4.44 -3.60 -18.55
C ILE A 7 -3.95 -4.60 -17.51
N GLN A 8 -2.65 -4.57 -17.23
CA GLN A 8 -2.03 -5.28 -16.13
C GLN A 8 -1.47 -4.27 -15.13
N VAL A 9 -1.68 -4.51 -13.84
CA VAL A 9 -1.16 -3.64 -12.78
C VAL A 9 -0.14 -4.40 -11.94
N ARG A 10 1.03 -3.80 -11.74
CA ARG A 10 2.02 -4.25 -10.75
C ARG A 10 1.95 -3.30 -9.56
N LEU A 11 1.60 -3.83 -8.40
CA LEU A 11 1.66 -3.12 -7.12
C LEU A 11 2.88 -3.58 -6.34
N THR A 12 3.81 -2.66 -6.09
CA THR A 12 4.99 -2.92 -5.27
C THR A 12 4.86 -2.17 -3.95
N CYS A 13 5.01 -2.88 -2.84
CA CYS A 13 5.12 -2.22 -1.53
C CYS A 13 6.47 -1.50 -1.45
N LYS A 14 6.46 -0.19 -1.72
CA LYS A 14 7.68 0.64 -1.77
C LYS A 14 8.19 0.98 -0.38
N LYS A 15 7.28 1.27 0.56
CA LYS A 15 7.64 1.63 1.94
C LYS A 15 6.51 1.31 2.91
N LYS A 16 6.87 0.82 4.09
CA LYS A 16 5.97 0.71 5.24
C LYS A 16 6.33 1.77 6.27
N ILE A 17 5.35 2.54 6.72
CA ILE A 17 5.52 3.61 7.69
C ILE A 17 4.64 3.28 8.89
N ARG A 18 5.26 2.98 10.03
CA ARG A 18 4.54 2.76 11.29
C ARG A 18 3.86 4.07 11.72
N LYS A 19 2.59 4.01 12.11
CA LYS A 19 1.94 5.10 12.85
C LYS A 19 1.93 4.69 14.33
N PRO A 20 2.43 5.54 15.24
CA PRO A 20 2.36 5.24 16.65
C PRO A 20 0.90 5.23 17.11
N GLN A 21 0.52 4.25 17.93
CA GLN A 21 -0.77 4.27 18.60
C GLN A 21 -0.79 5.41 19.64
N LYS A 22 -1.91 6.10 19.78
CA LYS A 22 -2.05 7.14 20.80
C LYS A 22 -2.47 6.54 22.13
N THR A 23 -3.35 5.54 22.10
CA THR A 23 -3.79 4.77 23.27
C THR A 23 -3.75 3.27 23.02
N ALA A 24 -3.89 2.46 24.08
CA ALA A 24 -3.88 1.00 23.98
C ALA A 24 -5.11 0.44 23.24
N GLU A 25 -6.22 1.17 23.26
CA GLU A 25 -7.48 0.81 22.62
C GLU A 25 -7.50 1.13 21.12
N ASP A 26 -6.63 2.04 20.65
CA ASP A 26 -6.51 2.37 19.23
C ASP A 26 -6.11 1.13 18.44
N ARG A 27 -6.71 0.92 17.25
CA ARG A 27 -6.25 -0.17 16.38
C ARG A 27 -4.85 0.15 15.82
N PRO A 28 -3.85 -0.75 15.98
CA PRO A 28 -2.53 -0.52 15.45
C PRO A 28 -2.56 -0.49 13.92
N HIS A 29 -1.91 0.52 13.35
CA HIS A 29 -1.91 0.73 11.91
C HIS A 29 -0.64 1.42 11.42
N GLY A 30 -0.47 1.45 10.12
CA GLY A 30 0.59 2.17 9.44
C GLY A 30 0.13 2.63 8.07
N VAL A 31 1.00 3.35 7.38
CA VAL A 31 0.81 3.71 5.97
C VAL A 31 1.69 2.81 5.13
N VAL A 32 1.11 2.16 4.12
CA VAL A 32 1.88 1.50 3.06
C VAL A 32 1.86 2.41 1.83
N VAL A 33 3.06 2.75 1.36
CA VAL A 33 3.28 3.45 0.10
C VAL A 33 3.44 2.38 -0.97
N TRP A 34 2.52 2.39 -1.94
CA TRP A 34 2.53 1.53 -3.11
C TRP A 34 3.09 2.26 -4.30
N ASP A 35 4.06 1.64 -4.96
CA ASP A 35 4.44 2.00 -6.32
C ASP A 35 3.54 1.21 -7.26
N VAL A 36 2.76 1.92 -8.08
CA VAL A 36 1.78 1.32 -8.98
C VAL A 36 2.23 1.57 -10.41
N GLN A 37 2.51 0.48 -11.12
CA GLN A 37 2.81 0.49 -12.54
C GLN A 37 1.66 -0.14 -13.32
N VAL A 38 1.08 0.63 -14.23
CA VAL A 38 -0.01 0.19 -15.10
C VAL A 38 0.56 -0.03 -16.50
N LEU A 39 0.43 -1.25 -17.00
CA LEU A 39 0.95 -1.69 -18.30
C LEU A 39 -0.21 -2.06 -19.24
N ASN A 40 -0.03 -1.87 -20.55
CA ASN A 40 -0.91 -2.45 -21.57
C ASN A 40 -0.41 -3.85 -22.00
N GLN A 41 -1.12 -4.49 -22.93
CA GLN A 41 -0.77 -5.79 -23.52
C GLN A 41 0.62 -5.82 -24.19
N HIS A 42 1.15 -4.67 -24.59
CA HIS A 42 2.47 -4.52 -25.20
C HIS A 42 3.57 -4.24 -24.16
N GLN A 43 3.28 -4.40 -22.86
CA GLN A 43 4.19 -4.12 -21.75
C GLN A 43 4.66 -2.65 -21.68
N GLN A 44 3.90 -1.73 -22.29
CA GLN A 44 4.18 -0.30 -22.22
C GLN A 44 3.52 0.31 -21.00
N ALA A 45 4.26 1.12 -20.24
CA ALA A 45 3.71 1.87 -19.13
C ALA A 45 2.74 2.93 -19.64
N VAL A 46 1.49 2.84 -19.18
CA VAL A 46 0.41 3.77 -19.53
C VAL A 46 0.03 4.68 -18.37
N ALA A 47 0.40 4.33 -17.13
CA ALA A 47 0.34 5.20 -15.98
C ALA A 47 1.30 4.73 -14.88
N LEU A 48 1.81 5.68 -14.09
CA LEU A 48 2.62 5.45 -12.90
C LEU A 48 2.06 6.27 -11.75
N TYR A 49 1.87 5.66 -10.58
CA TYR A 49 1.36 6.34 -9.40
C TYR A 49 2.08 5.91 -8.13
N SER A 50 2.06 6.80 -7.14
CA SER A 50 2.35 6.45 -5.75
C SER A 50 1.04 6.55 -4.95
N ILE A 51 0.57 5.45 -4.38
CA ILE A 51 -0.67 5.39 -3.60
C ILE A 51 -0.32 5.16 -2.12
N LEU A 52 -0.91 5.95 -1.24
CA LEU A 52 -0.79 5.76 0.20
C LEU A 52 -2.07 5.11 0.72
N THR A 53 -1.93 4.00 1.43
CA THR A 53 -3.05 3.30 2.08
C THR A 53 -2.79 3.17 3.56
N LEU A 54 -3.83 3.37 4.37
CA LEU A 54 -3.81 3.00 5.78
C LEU A 54 -3.99 1.47 5.88
N VAL A 55 -3.07 0.79 6.54
CA VAL A 55 -3.10 -0.67 6.67
C VAL A 55 -3.00 -1.04 8.14
N ALA A 56 -3.86 -1.95 8.60
CA ALA A 56 -3.81 -2.49 9.95
C ALA A 56 -2.49 -3.25 10.18
N ARG A 57 -1.93 -3.10 11.38
CA ARG A 57 -0.78 -3.88 11.83
C ARG A 57 -1.28 -4.99 12.75
N GLN A 58 -0.63 -6.15 12.70
CA GLN A 58 -0.95 -7.26 13.59
C GLN A 58 -0.49 -6.97 15.03
N GLU A 59 0.69 -6.37 15.18
CA GLU A 59 1.28 -6.06 16.49
C GLU A 59 1.08 -4.59 16.87
N GLY A 60 0.66 -4.37 18.11
CA GLY A 60 0.55 -3.06 18.72
C GLY A 60 1.85 -2.56 19.34
N ASP A 61 1.80 -1.31 19.79
CA ASP A 61 2.87 -0.60 20.46
C ASP A 61 2.81 -0.88 21.98
N PHE A 62 1.61 -1.19 22.47
CA PHE A 62 1.30 -1.55 23.84
C PHE A 62 1.19 -3.07 23.96
N ASN A 63 2.28 -3.80 23.73
CA ASN A 63 2.30 -5.22 24.04
C ASN A 63 2.33 -5.37 25.57
N THR A 64 1.28 -5.93 26.14
CA THR A 64 1.24 -6.34 27.54
C THR A 64 2.27 -7.46 27.69
N VAL A 65 3.34 -7.22 28.46
CA VAL A 65 4.23 -8.29 28.91
C VAL A 65 3.36 -9.20 29.77
N HIS A 66 3.01 -10.37 29.24
CA HIS A 66 2.53 -11.50 30.03
C HIS A 66 3.71 -12.40 30.35
#